data_AF-A0A443HPP8-F1
#
_entry.id   AF-A0A443HPP8-F1
#
_cell.length_a   1.000
_cell.length_b   1.000
_cell.length_c   1.000
_cell.angle_alpha   90.00
_cell.angle_beta   90.00
_cell.angle_gamma   90.00
#
_symmetry.space_group_name_H-M   'P 1'
#
loop_
_entity.id
_entity.type
_entity.pdbx_description
1 polymer ?
#
loop_
_entity_poly.entity_id
_entity_poly.type
_entity_poly.pdbx_seq_one_letter_code
_entity_poly.pdbx_strand_id
1 'polypeptide(L)'
;MECSKSPAEQVIAAFRERDIPFRKEIIESAFANEPDGPANSTWVSNHLRSDTLLSKEEINLYAKIESSGALQGLLSTADLTATRPLLEDDIRTAISSLKESTASIKRRTEVLTAQCELAKKRLRDDNEYHKNRGKALTDVQRRHQLERQHISAAADDLAQTLEARMRTGTESTVIESRKLFSLVTARLKDDDRTLQKLEGLLSRLGSDDEDRAAGKRATELTSRLSGYVSEEIQCRLDRLYMETINSTSESSAFNGAGGEDEVLLALQEELESLYPEITVLSDISAKQQFSDPIQRELENHHGNMYSASEKKLSHILDILSEMTMSTQDIRERLRDRQSYRECLEGLIGVYKTEMDVKLSEPTSRRESLLKDTLRSSLGSPRPRDSERRKSTLPILESPSLESVLRRLGTSVDTVLRPSEEGGGLDTLHEKKISMLERLHNLVVAADVPLLSHLNQADQAGQLLHSSLHAESTWSPSLLDAVQEKDLAELERQLVRVQKGVERVNLEDLHQRNKHRDRFMERWS
;
A
#
# COMPACT_ATOMS: atom_id res chain seq x y z
N MET A 1 -9.19 91.85 -40.34
CA MET A 1 -8.35 93.02 -40.63
C MET A 1 -9.24 94.08 -41.26
N GLU A 2 -9.83 94.92 -40.42
CA GLU A 2 -10.74 95.98 -40.84
C GLU A 2 -9.92 97.24 -41.10
N CYS A 3 -9.75 97.57 -42.37
CA CYS A 3 -9.09 98.80 -42.80
C CYS A 3 -9.95 99.98 -42.33
N SER A 4 -9.37 100.87 -41.52
CA SER A 4 -9.99 102.08 -40.97
C SER A 4 -10.31 103.06 -42.10
N LYS A 5 -11.33 102.74 -42.90
CA LYS A 5 -11.91 103.61 -43.93
C LYS A 5 -12.44 104.85 -43.23
N SER A 6 -12.12 106.03 -43.78
CA SER A 6 -12.61 107.30 -43.22
C SER A 6 -14.15 107.25 -43.09
N PRO A 7 -14.77 107.96 -42.13
CA PRO A 7 -16.22 107.90 -41.93
C PRO A 7 -17.00 108.27 -43.21
N ALA A 8 -16.45 109.17 -44.03
CA ALA A 8 -16.99 109.50 -45.35
C ALA A 8 -16.91 108.31 -46.33
N GLU A 9 -15.82 107.55 -46.34
CA GLU A 9 -15.66 106.35 -47.17
C GLU A 9 -16.54 105.18 -46.72
N GLN A 10 -16.82 105.05 -45.42
CA GLN A 10 -17.75 104.05 -44.90
C GLN A 10 -19.18 104.32 -45.39
N VAL A 11 -19.61 105.59 -45.37
CA VAL A 11 -20.91 106.00 -45.92
C VAL A 11 -20.97 105.76 -47.44
N ILE A 12 -19.92 106.13 -48.17
CA ILE A 12 -19.85 105.92 -49.62
C ILE A 12 -19.86 104.43 -49.98
N ALA A 13 -19.15 103.59 -49.25
CA ALA A 13 -19.15 102.14 -49.45
C ALA A 13 -20.54 101.54 -49.18
N ALA A 14 -21.18 101.97 -48.09
CA ALA A 14 -22.51 101.51 -47.72
C ALA A 14 -23.61 101.95 -48.70
N PHE A 15 -23.51 103.16 -49.27
CA PHE A 15 -24.42 103.62 -50.34
C PHE A 15 -24.18 102.92 -51.67
N ARG A 16 -22.92 102.60 -52.00
CA ARG A 16 -22.56 101.83 -53.19
C ARG A 16 -23.07 100.38 -53.10
N GLU A 17 -22.97 99.74 -51.95
CA GLU A 17 -23.49 98.37 -51.76
C GLU A 17 -25.02 98.28 -51.91
N ARG A 18 -25.73 99.39 -51.62
CA ARG A 18 -27.19 99.50 -51.58
C ARG A 18 -27.81 100.21 -52.79
N ASP A 19 -27.01 100.55 -53.80
CA ASP A 19 -27.45 101.20 -55.03
C ASP A 19 -28.25 102.51 -54.79
N ILE A 20 -27.91 103.28 -53.75
CA ILE A 20 -28.53 104.58 -53.44
C ILE A 20 -27.80 105.69 -54.22
N PRO A 21 -28.47 106.54 -55.02
CA PRO A 21 -27.80 107.62 -55.75
C PRO A 21 -27.30 108.70 -54.79
N PHE A 22 -26.00 109.00 -54.83
CA PHE A 22 -25.39 110.01 -53.98
C PHE A 22 -24.48 110.97 -54.76
N ARG A 23 -24.38 112.22 -54.28
CA ARG A 23 -23.39 113.22 -54.76
C ARG A 23 -22.21 113.24 -53.80
N LYS A 24 -21.05 112.80 -54.29
CA LYS A 24 -19.84 112.65 -53.47
C LYS A 24 -19.40 113.97 -52.84
N GLU A 25 -19.54 115.09 -53.56
CA GLU A 25 -19.12 116.40 -53.05
C GLU A 25 -19.97 116.88 -51.86
N ILE A 26 -21.24 116.48 -51.80
CA ILE A 26 -22.16 116.85 -50.70
C ILE A 26 -21.82 116.08 -49.43
N ILE A 27 -21.47 114.80 -49.56
CA ILE A 27 -21.11 113.96 -48.42
C ILE A 27 -19.76 114.42 -47.86
N GLU A 28 -18.77 114.63 -48.72
CA GLU A 28 -17.45 115.12 -48.29
C GLU A 28 -17.52 116.53 -47.68
N SER A 29 -18.37 117.43 -48.22
CA SER A 29 -18.60 118.76 -47.61
C SER A 29 -19.38 118.71 -46.29
N ALA A 30 -20.32 117.78 -46.11
CA ALA A 30 -21.02 117.59 -44.84
C ALA A 30 -20.10 117.07 -43.72
N PHE A 31 -19.00 116.42 -44.06
CA PHE A 31 -17.94 116.05 -43.09
C PHE A 31 -16.84 117.12 -42.97
N ALA A 32 -16.71 118.04 -43.93
CA ALA A 32 -15.74 119.14 -43.91
C ALA A 32 -16.27 120.44 -43.26
N ASN A 33 -17.59 120.60 -43.10
CA ASN A 33 -18.19 121.72 -42.36
C ASN A 33 -17.89 121.59 -40.85
N GLU A 34 -17.14 122.55 -40.29
CA GLU A 34 -16.65 122.53 -38.89
C GLU A 34 -17.72 122.36 -37.78
N PRO A 35 -18.98 122.83 -37.87
CA PRO A 35 -19.94 122.58 -36.80
C PRO A 35 -20.56 121.17 -36.81
N ASP A 36 -20.65 120.51 -37.98
CA ASP A 36 -21.43 119.27 -38.16
C ASP A 36 -20.56 118.01 -38.37
N GLY A 37 -19.27 118.17 -38.68
CA GLY A 37 -18.33 117.07 -38.95
C GLY A 37 -18.23 115.98 -37.86
N PRO A 38 -18.00 116.31 -36.57
CA PRO A 38 -17.86 115.29 -35.51
C PRO A 38 -19.19 114.62 -35.14
N ALA A 39 -20.29 115.34 -35.21
CA ALA A 39 -21.64 114.78 -35.05
C ALA A 39 -21.95 113.77 -36.16
N ASN A 40 -21.59 114.08 -37.41
CA ASN A 40 -21.78 113.17 -38.53
C ASN A 40 -20.88 111.93 -38.41
N SER A 41 -19.63 112.06 -37.95
CA SER A 41 -18.73 110.90 -37.78
C SER A 41 -19.20 109.94 -36.68
N THR A 42 -19.71 110.46 -35.57
CA THR A 42 -20.26 109.63 -34.47
C THR A 42 -21.57 108.96 -34.87
N TRP A 43 -22.38 109.63 -35.71
CA TRP A 43 -23.57 109.02 -36.29
C TRP A 43 -23.23 107.81 -37.16
N VAL A 44 -22.21 107.94 -38.03
CA VAL A 44 -21.74 106.86 -38.91
C VAL A 44 -21.27 105.64 -38.11
N SER A 45 -20.40 105.81 -37.11
CA SER A 45 -19.89 104.66 -36.34
C SER A 45 -20.96 103.92 -35.54
N ASN A 46 -22.02 104.64 -35.12
CA ASN A 46 -23.10 104.06 -34.33
C ASN A 46 -24.16 103.38 -35.21
N HIS A 47 -24.46 103.93 -36.38
CA HIS A 47 -25.58 103.47 -37.22
C HIS A 47 -25.15 102.63 -38.43
N LEU A 48 -23.89 102.68 -38.86
CA LEU A 48 -23.34 101.82 -39.93
C LEU A 48 -22.51 100.64 -39.37
N ARG A 49 -23.10 99.80 -38.50
CA ARG A 49 -22.50 98.52 -38.07
C ARG A 49 -23.17 97.36 -38.81
N SER A 50 -22.48 96.22 -38.93
CA SER A 50 -23.01 94.99 -39.52
C SER A 50 -24.35 94.56 -38.92
N ASP A 51 -24.61 94.95 -37.69
CA ASP A 51 -25.77 94.53 -36.90
C ASP A 51 -26.98 95.48 -37.09
N THR A 52 -26.75 96.72 -37.56
CA THR A 52 -27.80 97.71 -37.86
C THR A 52 -28.11 97.84 -39.35
N LEU A 53 -27.30 97.21 -40.19
CA LEU A 53 -27.34 97.31 -41.63
C LEU A 53 -27.85 96.00 -42.24
N LEU A 54 -29.06 96.01 -42.81
CA LEU A 54 -29.53 94.84 -43.58
C LEU A 54 -28.58 94.57 -44.76
N SER A 55 -28.21 93.31 -44.91
CA SER A 55 -27.45 92.76 -46.04
C SER A 55 -28.29 92.72 -47.32
N LYS A 56 -27.65 92.63 -48.49
CA LYS A 56 -28.34 92.59 -49.81
C LYS A 56 -29.32 91.43 -49.91
N GLU A 57 -29.02 90.30 -49.27
CA GLU A 57 -29.91 89.14 -49.19
C GLU A 57 -31.09 89.40 -48.24
N GLU A 58 -30.85 90.07 -47.12
CA GLU A 58 -31.88 90.45 -46.15
C GLU A 58 -32.83 91.51 -46.70
N ILE A 59 -32.34 92.50 -47.46
CA ILE A 59 -33.18 93.48 -48.17
C ILE A 59 -34.04 92.77 -49.23
N ASN A 60 -33.46 91.83 -49.99
CA ASN A 60 -34.21 91.05 -50.96
C ASN A 60 -35.26 90.14 -50.30
N LEU A 61 -34.95 89.56 -49.13
CA LEU A 61 -35.90 88.80 -48.35
C LEU A 61 -36.99 89.70 -47.77
N TYR A 62 -36.64 90.86 -47.23
CA TYR A 62 -37.58 91.86 -46.75
C TYR A 62 -38.52 92.31 -47.87
N ALA A 63 -38.00 92.65 -49.05
CA ALA A 63 -38.79 93.01 -50.22
C ALA A 63 -39.70 91.86 -50.71
N LYS A 64 -39.25 90.60 -50.62
CA LYS A 64 -40.08 89.42 -50.91
C LYS A 64 -41.17 89.19 -49.85
N ILE A 65 -40.90 89.50 -48.58
CA ILE A 65 -41.88 89.38 -47.48
C ILE A 65 -42.90 90.53 -47.52
N GLU A 66 -42.46 91.73 -47.92
CA GLU A 66 -43.30 92.90 -48.14
C GLU A 66 -44.21 92.71 -49.37
N SER A 67 -43.66 92.28 -50.51
CA SER A 67 -44.43 92.00 -51.73
C SER A 67 -45.39 90.81 -51.60
N SER A 68 -45.15 89.89 -50.67
CA SER A 68 -46.07 88.79 -50.35
C SER A 68 -47.13 89.15 -49.30
N GLY A 69 -47.13 90.38 -48.75
CA GLY A 69 -48.07 90.82 -47.72
C GLY A 69 -47.93 90.11 -46.36
N ALA A 70 -46.95 89.21 -46.22
CA ALA A 70 -46.71 88.42 -45.01
C ALA A 70 -46.04 89.22 -43.88
N LEU A 71 -45.48 90.40 -44.20
CA LEU A 71 -44.83 91.28 -43.24
C LEU A 71 -45.77 91.72 -42.11
N GLN A 72 -47.03 92.00 -42.45
CA GLN A 72 -48.04 92.45 -41.50
C GLN A 72 -48.51 91.31 -40.57
N GLY A 73 -48.46 90.08 -41.08
CA GLY A 73 -48.67 88.88 -40.26
C GLY A 73 -47.51 88.63 -39.29
N LEU A 74 -46.26 88.78 -39.74
CA LEU A 74 -45.06 88.54 -38.92
C LEU A 74 -44.90 89.58 -37.80
N LEU A 75 -45.16 90.87 -38.09
CA LEU A 75 -45.11 91.96 -37.11
C LEU A 75 -46.21 91.85 -36.05
N SER A 76 -47.37 91.30 -36.41
CA SER A 76 -48.46 91.07 -35.46
C SER A 76 -48.34 89.77 -34.65
N THR A 77 -47.42 88.85 -35.00
CA THR A 77 -47.37 87.51 -34.40
C THR A 77 -46.03 87.06 -33.81
N ALA A 78 -44.97 87.87 -33.83
CA ALA A 78 -43.65 87.40 -33.40
C ALA A 78 -43.14 88.06 -32.10
N ASP A 79 -43.01 87.25 -31.04
CA ASP A 79 -42.05 87.42 -29.95
C ASP A 79 -40.62 87.35 -30.53
N LEU A 80 -40.18 88.46 -31.15
CA LEU A 80 -38.88 88.61 -31.81
C LEU A 80 -37.70 88.60 -30.82
N THR A 81 -37.96 88.53 -29.51
CA THR A 81 -36.95 88.43 -28.46
C THR A 81 -36.59 86.98 -28.10
N ALA A 82 -37.38 85.99 -28.52
CA ALA A 82 -37.19 84.58 -28.14
C ALA A 82 -36.29 83.79 -29.11
N THR A 83 -36.02 84.32 -30.31
CA THR A 83 -35.18 83.65 -31.30
C THR A 83 -33.79 84.29 -31.33
N ARG A 84 -32.85 83.68 -30.60
CA ARG A 84 -31.43 84.03 -30.69
C ARG A 84 -30.98 83.84 -32.15
N PRO A 85 -30.35 84.84 -32.78
CA PRO A 85 -29.82 84.68 -34.14
C PRO A 85 -28.80 83.55 -34.15
N LEU A 86 -28.94 82.63 -35.11
CA LEU A 86 -28.02 81.51 -35.31
C LEU A 86 -26.67 82.09 -35.74
N LEU A 87 -25.69 82.11 -34.83
CA LEU A 87 -24.34 82.59 -35.14
C LEU A 87 -23.58 81.52 -35.91
N GLU A 88 -22.87 81.94 -36.95
CA GLU A 88 -21.98 81.09 -37.75
C GLU A 88 -20.90 80.39 -36.89
N ASP A 89 -20.48 81.01 -35.78
CA ASP A 89 -19.53 80.42 -34.83
C ASP A 89 -20.12 79.22 -34.06
N ASP A 90 -21.41 79.25 -33.74
CA ASP A 90 -22.12 78.13 -33.08
C ASP A 90 -22.21 76.92 -34.04
N ILE A 91 -22.36 77.15 -35.34
CA ILE A 91 -22.33 76.10 -36.37
C ILE A 91 -20.92 75.50 -36.47
N ARG A 92 -19.87 76.33 -36.50
CA ARG A 92 -18.48 75.85 -36.59
C ARG A 92 -18.05 75.06 -35.36
N THR A 93 -18.47 75.47 -34.16
CA THR A 93 -18.20 74.73 -32.92
C THR A 93 -18.96 73.41 -32.87
N ALA A 94 -20.22 73.38 -33.29
CA ALA A 94 -21.00 72.13 -33.40
C ALA A 94 -20.38 71.15 -34.40
N ILE A 95 -19.92 71.61 -35.57
CA ILE A 95 -19.22 70.79 -36.56
C ILE A 95 -17.91 70.24 -35.99
N SER A 96 -17.15 71.05 -35.26
CA SER A 96 -15.88 70.65 -34.66
C SER A 96 -16.09 69.57 -33.58
N SER A 97 -17.05 69.79 -32.68
CA SER A 97 -17.46 68.80 -31.67
C SER A 97 -17.96 67.48 -32.30
N LEU A 98 -18.76 67.57 -33.37
CA LEU A 98 -19.22 66.38 -34.10
C LEU A 98 -18.05 65.61 -34.73
N LYS A 99 -17.06 66.30 -35.30
CA LYS A 99 -15.85 65.67 -35.87
C LYS A 99 -15.02 64.99 -34.79
N GLU A 100 -14.83 65.63 -33.63
CA GLU A 100 -14.13 65.03 -32.48
C GLU A 100 -14.84 63.80 -31.92
N SER A 101 -16.17 63.87 -31.81
CA SER A 101 -17.01 62.73 -31.41
C SER A 101 -16.91 61.59 -32.43
N THR A 102 -17.02 61.89 -33.72
CA THR A 102 -16.89 60.91 -34.80
C THR A 102 -15.50 60.25 -34.79
N ALA A 103 -14.43 61.03 -34.59
CA ALA A 103 -13.07 60.49 -34.46
C ALA A 103 -12.92 59.60 -33.22
N SER A 104 -13.52 59.99 -32.10
CA SER A 104 -13.52 59.20 -30.86
C SER A 104 -14.30 57.89 -31.00
N ILE A 105 -15.46 57.91 -31.69
CA ILE A 105 -16.24 56.72 -32.00
C ILE A 105 -15.44 55.79 -32.92
N LYS A 106 -14.80 56.31 -33.97
CA LYS A 106 -13.94 55.51 -34.86
C LYS A 106 -12.84 54.78 -34.10
N ARG A 107 -12.09 55.49 -33.25
CA ARG A 107 -11.07 54.88 -32.38
C ARG A 107 -11.66 53.78 -31.48
N ARG A 108 -12.83 54.04 -30.86
CA ARG A 108 -13.50 53.05 -30.02
C ARG A 108 -13.93 51.82 -30.82
N THR A 109 -14.45 52.00 -32.04
CA THR A 109 -14.83 50.88 -32.91
C THR A 109 -13.62 50.09 -33.36
N GLU A 110 -12.51 50.74 -33.68
CA GLU A 110 -11.24 50.06 -34.03
C GLU A 110 -10.75 49.20 -32.87
N VAL A 111 -10.72 49.74 -31.65
CA VAL A 111 -10.35 48.97 -30.45
C VAL A 111 -11.30 47.79 -30.21
N LEU A 112 -12.61 47.99 -30.32
CA LEU A 112 -13.59 46.91 -30.17
C LEU A 112 -13.43 45.83 -31.24
N THR A 113 -13.18 46.20 -32.49
CA THR A 113 -12.93 45.23 -33.56
C THR A 113 -11.65 44.42 -33.29
N ALA A 114 -10.58 45.07 -32.83
CA ALA A 114 -9.35 44.39 -32.43
C ALA A 114 -9.58 43.43 -31.24
N GLN A 115 -10.35 43.86 -30.23
CA GLN A 115 -10.71 43.01 -29.09
C GLN A 115 -11.57 41.81 -29.52
N CYS A 116 -12.54 42.01 -30.41
CA CYS A 116 -13.37 40.94 -30.97
C CYS A 116 -12.53 39.91 -31.73
N GLU A 117 -11.58 40.35 -32.56
CA GLU A 117 -10.70 39.43 -33.29
C GLU A 117 -9.75 38.65 -32.37
N LEU A 118 -9.23 39.29 -31.31
CA LEU A 118 -8.45 38.60 -30.28
C LEU A 118 -9.29 37.57 -29.52
N ALA A 119 -10.52 37.91 -29.15
CA ALA A 119 -11.45 36.98 -28.49
C ALA A 119 -11.77 35.78 -29.38
N LYS A 120 -12.06 36.00 -30.67
CA LYS A 120 -12.26 34.93 -31.65
C LYS A 120 -11.03 34.05 -31.79
N LYS A 121 -9.83 34.63 -31.82
CA LYS A 121 -8.58 33.87 -31.88
C LYS A 121 -8.41 32.99 -30.65
N ARG A 122 -8.59 33.55 -29.44
CA ARG A 122 -8.51 32.78 -28.19
C ARG A 122 -9.50 31.62 -28.16
N LEU A 123 -10.74 31.82 -28.63
CA LEU A 123 -11.73 30.74 -28.70
C LEU A 123 -11.33 29.62 -29.67
N ARG A 124 -10.68 29.96 -30.79
CA ARG A 124 -10.13 28.95 -31.71
C ARG A 124 -8.99 28.18 -31.06
N ASP A 125 -8.05 28.88 -30.44
CA ASP A 125 -6.89 28.27 -29.78
C ASP A 125 -7.35 27.35 -28.62
N ASP A 126 -8.35 27.77 -27.84
CA ASP A 126 -8.93 26.99 -26.75
C ASP A 126 -9.67 25.74 -27.25
N ASN A 127 -10.44 25.86 -28.35
CA ASN A 127 -11.08 24.71 -28.99
C ASN A 127 -10.05 23.70 -29.53
N GLU A 128 -8.96 24.16 -30.14
CA GLU A 128 -7.88 23.29 -30.59
C GLU A 128 -7.16 22.62 -29.42
N TYR A 129 -6.89 23.37 -28.35
CA TYR A 129 -6.31 22.84 -27.12
C TYR A 129 -7.21 21.75 -26.51
N HIS A 130 -8.50 22.00 -26.38
CA HIS A 130 -9.45 21.01 -25.86
C HIS A 130 -9.57 19.77 -26.75
N LYS A 131 -9.59 19.93 -28.07
CA LYS A 131 -9.58 18.81 -29.02
C LYS A 131 -8.30 17.98 -28.91
N ASN A 132 -7.14 18.63 -28.82
CA ASN A 132 -5.85 17.96 -28.68
C ASN A 132 -5.72 17.26 -27.32
N ARG A 133 -6.17 17.91 -26.24
CA ARG A 133 -6.24 17.33 -24.90
C ARG A 133 -7.17 16.11 -24.87
N GLY A 134 -8.34 16.20 -25.50
CA GLY A 134 -9.28 15.08 -25.62
C GLY A 134 -8.65 13.88 -26.32
N LYS A 135 -7.99 14.10 -27.46
CA LYS A 135 -7.25 13.04 -28.18
C LYS A 135 -6.16 12.41 -27.32
N ALA A 136 -5.32 13.23 -26.67
CA ALA A 136 -4.26 12.75 -25.80
C ALA A 136 -4.81 11.91 -24.63
N LEU A 137 -5.91 12.33 -24.01
CA LEU A 137 -6.59 11.57 -22.95
C LEU A 137 -7.12 10.23 -23.47
N THR A 138 -7.76 10.20 -24.65
CA THR A 138 -8.24 8.94 -25.25
C THR A 138 -7.10 8.01 -25.61
N ASP A 139 -5.97 8.53 -26.09
CA ASP A 139 -4.78 7.73 -26.40
C ASP A 139 -4.17 7.11 -25.14
N VAL A 140 -4.08 7.87 -24.04
CA VAL A 140 -3.62 7.36 -22.74
C VAL A 140 -4.57 6.31 -22.20
N GLN A 141 -5.88 6.55 -22.23
CA GLN A 141 -6.89 5.56 -21.81
C GLN A 141 -6.79 4.27 -22.62
N ARG A 142 -6.62 4.37 -23.94
CA ARG A 142 -6.43 3.21 -24.82
C ARG A 142 -5.17 2.43 -24.47
N ARG A 143 -4.03 3.11 -24.27
CA ARG A 143 -2.77 2.46 -23.85
C ARG A 143 -2.94 1.74 -22.52
N HIS A 144 -3.51 2.42 -21.53
CA HIS A 144 -3.75 1.82 -20.22
C HIS A 144 -4.66 0.59 -20.31
N GLN A 145 -5.70 0.62 -21.16
CA GLN A 145 -6.58 -0.53 -21.38
C GLN A 145 -5.83 -1.71 -22.02
N LEU A 146 -4.97 -1.45 -23.01
CA LEU A 146 -4.14 -2.48 -23.64
C LEU A 146 -3.12 -3.07 -22.64
N GLU A 147 -2.47 -2.23 -21.84
CA GLU A 147 -1.56 -2.67 -20.78
C GLU A 147 -2.28 -3.52 -19.73
N ARG A 148 -3.50 -3.12 -19.32
CA ARG A 148 -4.32 -3.92 -18.41
C ARG A 148 -4.68 -5.28 -19.00
N GLN A 149 -5.06 -5.33 -20.28
CA GLN A 149 -5.34 -6.59 -20.97
C GLN A 149 -4.08 -7.45 -21.07
N HIS A 150 -2.93 -6.86 -21.39
CA HIS A 150 -1.66 -7.56 -21.46
C HIS A 150 -1.23 -8.12 -20.09
N ILE A 151 -1.32 -7.31 -19.03
CA ILE A 151 -1.02 -7.74 -17.66
C ILE A 151 -1.98 -8.84 -17.21
N SER A 152 -3.28 -8.73 -17.55
CA SER A 152 -4.27 -9.77 -17.25
C SER A 152 -3.93 -11.08 -17.96
N ALA A 153 -3.64 -11.03 -19.27
CA ALA A 153 -3.26 -12.22 -20.04
C ALA A 153 -1.98 -12.85 -19.50
N ALA A 154 -0.95 -12.05 -19.19
CA ALA A 154 0.28 -12.55 -18.59
C ALA A 154 0.07 -13.16 -17.20
N ALA A 155 -0.84 -12.61 -16.40
CA ALA A 155 -1.21 -13.16 -15.09
C ALA A 155 -1.96 -14.49 -15.23
N ASP A 156 -2.89 -14.60 -16.20
CA ASP A 156 -3.63 -15.82 -16.50
C ASP A 156 -2.69 -16.92 -17.03
N ASP A 157 -1.75 -16.59 -17.91
CA ASP A 157 -0.72 -17.51 -18.42
C ASP A 157 0.16 -18.04 -17.28
N LEU A 158 0.56 -17.17 -16.35
CA LEU A 158 1.35 -17.55 -15.19
C LEU A 158 0.55 -18.44 -14.22
N ALA A 159 -0.74 -18.14 -14.02
CA ALA A 159 -1.64 -18.97 -13.22
C ALA A 159 -1.81 -20.37 -13.84
N GLN A 160 -2.06 -20.45 -15.15
CA GLN A 160 -2.17 -21.73 -15.87
C GLN A 160 -0.86 -22.52 -15.81
N THR A 161 0.28 -21.86 -15.96
CA THR A 161 1.60 -22.49 -15.85
C THR A 161 1.83 -23.04 -14.45
N LEU A 162 1.47 -22.28 -13.42
CA LEU A 162 1.58 -22.70 -12.03
C LEU A 162 0.65 -23.88 -11.71
N GLU A 163 -0.59 -23.86 -12.20
CA GLU A 163 -1.51 -25.01 -12.10
C GLU A 163 -0.98 -26.24 -12.81
N ALA A 164 -0.42 -26.10 -14.01
CA ALA A 164 0.19 -27.22 -14.73
C ALA A 164 1.37 -27.80 -13.95
N ARG A 165 2.21 -26.95 -13.34
CA ARG A 165 3.32 -27.38 -12.47
C ARG A 165 2.83 -28.05 -11.19
N MET A 166 1.75 -27.55 -10.59
CA MET A 166 1.13 -28.19 -9.43
C MET A 166 0.54 -29.57 -9.78
N ARG A 167 -0.21 -29.68 -10.89
CA ARG A 167 -0.77 -30.97 -11.35
C ARG A 167 0.32 -31.98 -11.65
N THR A 168 1.32 -31.61 -12.46
CA THR A 168 2.46 -32.49 -12.76
C THR A 168 3.24 -32.86 -11.50
N GLY A 169 3.42 -31.92 -10.57
CA GLY A 169 3.99 -32.18 -9.25
C GLY A 169 3.20 -33.21 -8.44
N THR A 170 1.86 -33.07 -8.34
CA THR A 170 0.99 -34.05 -7.66
C THR A 170 1.00 -35.42 -8.32
N GLU A 171 0.97 -35.48 -9.65
CA GLU A 171 1.01 -36.76 -10.38
C GLU A 171 2.36 -37.45 -10.17
N SER A 172 3.46 -36.67 -10.20
CA SER A 172 4.80 -37.19 -9.91
C SER A 172 4.89 -37.77 -8.50
N THR A 173 4.38 -37.10 -7.46
CA THR A 173 4.39 -37.64 -6.09
C THR A 173 3.56 -38.91 -5.96
N VAL A 174 2.42 -39.02 -6.67
CA VAL A 174 1.61 -40.24 -6.70
C VAL A 174 2.34 -41.39 -7.41
N ILE A 175 3.02 -41.13 -8.53
CA ILE A 175 3.81 -42.16 -9.22
C ILE A 175 4.99 -42.61 -8.36
N GLU A 176 5.70 -41.66 -7.74
CA GLU A 176 6.84 -41.94 -6.87
C GLU A 176 6.42 -42.69 -5.60
N SER A 177 5.30 -42.33 -4.96
CA SER A 177 4.78 -43.06 -3.79
C SER A 177 4.42 -44.51 -4.13
N ARG A 178 3.86 -44.79 -5.30
CA ARG A 178 3.64 -46.18 -5.77
C ARG A 178 4.95 -46.94 -5.97
N LYS A 179 5.96 -46.30 -6.56
CA LYS A 179 7.30 -46.87 -6.72
C LYS A 179 7.95 -47.15 -5.35
N LEU A 180 7.91 -46.19 -4.43
CA LEU A 180 8.41 -46.35 -3.07
C LEU A 180 7.69 -47.47 -2.31
N PHE A 181 6.36 -47.54 -2.41
CA PHE A 181 5.59 -48.62 -1.81
C PHE A 181 6.02 -50.00 -2.34
N SER A 182 6.23 -50.12 -3.65
CA SER A 182 6.75 -51.36 -4.24
C SER A 182 8.17 -51.70 -3.77
N LEU A 183 9.05 -50.71 -3.61
CA LEU A 183 10.40 -50.87 -3.11
C LEU A 183 10.41 -51.30 -1.63
N VAL A 184 9.62 -50.64 -0.79
CA VAL A 184 9.46 -50.98 0.63
C VAL A 184 8.90 -52.39 0.78
N THR A 185 7.88 -52.74 -0.02
CA THR A 185 7.30 -54.10 0.01
C THR A 185 8.31 -55.16 -0.41
N ALA A 186 9.12 -54.90 -1.45
CA ALA A 186 10.18 -55.80 -1.87
C ALA A 186 11.24 -55.96 -0.77
N ARG A 187 11.66 -54.84 -0.15
CA ARG A 187 12.64 -54.86 0.93
C ARG A 187 12.15 -55.62 2.16
N LEU A 188 10.91 -55.38 2.61
CA LEU A 188 10.32 -56.10 3.73
C LEU A 188 10.27 -57.61 3.47
N LYS A 189 9.93 -58.03 2.24
CA LYS A 189 9.98 -59.45 1.86
C LYS A 189 11.39 -60.03 1.90
N ASP A 190 12.41 -59.25 1.54
CA ASP A 190 13.80 -59.68 1.64
C ASP A 190 14.26 -59.76 3.09
N ASP A 191 13.86 -58.81 3.93
CA ASP A 191 14.10 -58.80 5.37
C ASP A 191 13.39 -59.98 6.08
N ASP A 192 12.17 -60.34 5.67
CA ASP A 192 11.48 -61.54 6.20
C ASP A 192 12.24 -62.83 5.84
N ARG A 193 12.79 -62.91 4.62
CA ARG A 193 13.61 -64.05 4.19
C ARG A 193 14.93 -64.13 4.94
N THR A 194 15.56 -63.00 5.26
CA THR A 194 16.78 -63.00 6.08
C THR A 194 16.45 -63.41 7.52
N LEU A 195 15.37 -62.91 8.11
CA LEU A 195 14.91 -63.33 9.44
C LEU A 195 14.64 -64.84 9.51
N GLN A 196 13.97 -65.41 8.50
CA GLN A 196 13.76 -66.86 8.44
C GLN A 196 15.08 -67.65 8.39
N LYS A 197 16.10 -67.15 7.68
CA LYS A 197 17.44 -67.75 7.66
C LYS A 197 18.13 -67.64 9.03
N LEU A 198 17.99 -66.49 9.71
CA LEU A 198 18.54 -66.27 11.04
C LEU A 198 17.89 -67.19 12.08
N GLU A 199 16.57 -67.40 12.03
CA GLU A 199 15.86 -68.38 12.87
C GLU A 199 16.38 -69.81 12.65
N GLY A 200 16.67 -70.17 11.40
CA GLY A 200 17.34 -71.42 11.05
C GLY A 200 18.75 -71.56 11.63
N LEU A 201 19.50 -70.46 11.80
CA LEU A 201 20.81 -70.46 12.45
C LEU A 201 20.70 -70.57 13.98
N LEU A 202 19.72 -69.89 14.57
CA LEU A 202 19.44 -69.91 16.02
C LEU A 202 18.98 -71.29 16.50
N SER A 203 18.07 -71.92 15.75
CA SER A 203 17.60 -73.28 16.06
C SER A 203 18.73 -74.33 16.02
N ARG A 204 19.79 -74.10 15.24
CA ARG A 204 21.00 -74.95 15.20
C ARG A 204 22.02 -74.66 16.31
N LEU A 205 21.73 -73.71 17.20
CA LEU A 205 22.62 -73.34 18.31
C LEU A 205 22.32 -74.15 19.58
N GLY A 206 21.18 -74.83 19.66
CA GLY A 206 20.74 -75.53 20.87
C GLY A 206 21.03 -77.02 20.88
N SER A 207 21.90 -77.48 21.80
CA SER A 207 21.62 -78.50 22.83
C SER A 207 22.91 -78.88 23.60
N ASP A 208 23.23 -78.15 24.66
CA ASP A 208 24.37 -78.43 25.58
C ASP A 208 24.06 -79.55 26.61
N ASP A 209 22.82 -80.05 26.61
CA ASP A 209 22.36 -81.03 27.60
C ASP A 209 22.93 -82.44 27.38
N GLU A 210 23.29 -82.81 26.15
CA GLU A 210 23.85 -84.12 25.84
C GLU A 210 25.28 -84.28 26.38
N ASP A 211 26.13 -83.27 26.19
CA ASP A 211 27.52 -83.24 26.64
C ASP A 211 27.59 -83.24 28.18
N ARG A 212 26.73 -82.45 28.84
CA ARG A 212 26.64 -82.44 30.30
C ARG A 212 26.17 -83.79 30.86
N ALA A 213 25.26 -84.47 30.17
CA ALA A 213 24.84 -85.82 30.55
C ALA A 213 25.95 -86.86 30.31
N ALA A 214 26.74 -86.71 29.24
CA ALA A 214 27.88 -87.57 28.94
C ALA A 214 29.00 -87.45 29.99
N GLY A 215 29.33 -86.22 30.42
CA GLY A 215 30.31 -85.98 31.48
C GLY A 215 29.91 -86.63 32.81
N LYS A 216 28.64 -86.48 33.23
CA LYS A 216 28.13 -87.15 34.44
C LYS A 216 28.23 -88.67 34.34
N ARG A 217 27.83 -89.25 33.20
CA ARG A 217 27.96 -90.70 32.97
C ARG A 217 29.42 -91.17 32.99
N ALA A 218 30.35 -90.41 32.43
CA ALA A 218 31.77 -90.76 32.44
C ALA A 218 32.33 -90.82 33.87
N THR A 219 31.99 -89.85 34.72
CA THR A 219 32.41 -89.85 36.13
C THR A 219 31.81 -91.02 36.93
N GLU A 220 30.54 -91.36 36.69
CA GLU A 220 29.87 -92.49 37.35
C GLU A 220 30.42 -93.85 36.91
N LEU A 221 30.72 -94.02 35.62
CA LEU A 221 31.34 -95.24 35.11
C LEU A 221 32.77 -95.40 35.61
N THR A 222 33.51 -94.31 35.73
CA THR A 222 34.90 -94.33 36.22
C THR A 222 34.96 -94.69 37.71
N SER A 223 34.02 -94.19 38.53
CA SER A 223 33.96 -94.57 39.95
C SER A 223 33.61 -96.05 40.13
N ARG A 224 32.70 -96.59 39.30
CA ARG A 224 32.42 -98.05 39.29
C ARG A 224 33.62 -98.87 38.87
N LEU A 225 34.34 -98.44 37.82
CA LEU A 225 35.56 -99.12 37.36
C LEU A 225 36.64 -99.14 38.45
N SER A 226 36.85 -98.02 39.13
CA SER A 226 37.75 -97.95 40.29
C SER A 226 37.37 -98.96 41.37
N GLY A 227 36.07 -99.06 41.69
CA GLY A 227 35.56 -100.04 42.64
C GLY A 227 35.93 -101.46 42.25
N TYR A 228 35.59 -101.87 41.01
CA TYR A 228 35.90 -103.21 40.51
C TYR A 228 37.40 -103.52 40.47
N VAL A 229 38.25 -102.56 40.10
CA VAL A 229 39.71 -102.74 40.10
C VAL A 229 40.24 -102.91 41.52
N SER A 230 39.75 -102.11 42.47
CA SER A 230 40.14 -102.24 43.88
C SER A 230 39.70 -103.59 44.46
N GLU A 231 38.46 -104.00 44.19
CA GLU A 231 37.92 -105.31 44.61
C GLU A 231 38.70 -106.47 43.97
N GLU A 232 39.09 -106.37 42.70
CA GLU A 232 39.90 -107.40 42.03
C GLU A 232 41.26 -107.54 42.70
N ILE A 233 41.95 -106.42 42.94
CA ILE A 233 43.28 -106.41 43.57
C ILE A 233 43.18 -106.95 45.00
N GLN A 234 42.17 -106.52 45.77
CA GLN A 234 41.88 -107.01 47.12
C GLN A 234 41.64 -108.51 47.12
N CYS A 235 40.72 -109.01 46.28
CA CYS A 235 40.44 -110.44 46.16
C CYS A 235 41.69 -111.25 45.76
N ARG A 236 42.56 -110.70 44.90
CA ARG A 236 43.82 -111.37 44.50
C ARG A 236 44.83 -111.40 45.64
N LEU A 237 44.94 -110.33 46.43
CA LEU A 237 45.79 -110.28 47.63
C LEU A 237 45.28 -111.23 48.71
N ASP A 238 43.99 -111.22 49.01
CA ASP A 238 43.36 -112.17 49.95
C ASP A 238 43.62 -113.62 49.53
N ARG A 239 43.45 -113.92 48.23
CA ARG A 239 43.74 -115.23 47.69
C ARG A 239 45.20 -115.63 47.89
N LEU A 240 46.15 -114.76 47.54
CA LEU A 240 47.58 -115.03 47.68
C LEU A 240 47.97 -115.18 49.16
N TYR A 241 47.44 -114.32 50.04
CA TYR A 241 47.63 -114.39 51.48
C TYR A 241 47.19 -115.76 52.01
N MET A 242 45.97 -116.20 51.68
CA MET A 242 45.46 -117.50 52.09
C MET A 242 46.24 -118.68 51.48
N GLU A 243 46.65 -118.59 50.21
CA GLU A 243 47.52 -119.60 49.56
C GLU A 243 48.90 -119.69 50.25
N THR A 244 49.48 -118.56 50.68
CA THR A 244 50.78 -118.53 51.39
C THR A 244 50.69 -119.07 52.83
N ILE A 245 49.62 -118.78 53.57
CA ILE A 245 49.38 -119.37 54.90
C ILE A 245 49.23 -120.88 54.79
N ASN A 246 48.44 -121.37 53.82
CA ASN A 246 48.24 -122.80 53.62
C ASN A 246 49.54 -123.51 53.22
N SER A 247 50.33 -122.91 52.32
CA SER A 247 51.63 -123.46 51.88
C SER A 247 52.67 -123.48 53.01
N THR A 248 52.68 -122.45 53.88
CA THR A 248 53.59 -122.37 55.03
C THR A 248 53.21 -123.39 56.10
N SER A 249 51.92 -123.56 56.36
CA SER A 249 51.37 -124.58 57.28
C SER A 249 51.72 -126.01 56.86
N GLU A 250 51.70 -126.31 55.56
CA GLU A 250 52.12 -127.61 55.01
C GLU A 250 53.65 -127.85 55.12
N SER A 251 54.46 -126.78 55.12
CA SER A 251 55.92 -126.86 55.23
C SER A 251 56.47 -126.79 56.67
N SER A 252 55.71 -126.18 57.60
CA SER A 252 56.08 -125.96 59.01
C SER A 252 55.94 -127.23 59.88
N ALA A 253 55.34 -128.30 59.36
CA ALA A 253 55.31 -129.61 60.01
C ALA A 253 56.70 -130.24 60.27
N PHE A 254 57.79 -129.64 59.78
CA PHE A 254 59.16 -130.16 59.92
C PHE A 254 60.14 -129.30 60.74
N ASN A 255 59.84 -128.04 61.10
CA ASN A 255 60.75 -127.21 61.90
C ASN A 255 59.99 -126.28 62.86
N GLY A 256 60.10 -126.52 64.16
CA GLY A 256 59.54 -125.61 65.17
C GLY A 256 60.40 -124.36 65.36
N ALA A 257 59.83 -123.18 65.14
CA ALA A 257 60.38 -121.91 65.62
C ALA A 257 59.25 -120.88 65.83
N GLY A 258 59.05 -120.45 67.07
CA GLY A 258 58.01 -119.49 67.50
C GLY A 258 58.27 -118.04 67.12
N GLY A 259 58.64 -117.78 65.86
CA GLY A 259 58.78 -116.44 65.28
C GLY A 259 57.90 -116.19 64.05
N GLU A 260 57.22 -117.23 63.53
CA GLU A 260 56.34 -117.10 62.36
C GLU A 260 55.06 -116.30 62.66
N ASP A 261 54.55 -116.37 63.89
CA ASP A 261 53.28 -115.75 64.30
C ASP A 261 53.38 -114.21 64.40
N GLU A 262 54.53 -113.68 64.85
CA GLU A 262 54.79 -112.23 64.91
C GLU A 262 54.97 -111.63 63.51
N VAL A 263 55.59 -112.39 62.59
CA VAL A 263 55.73 -112.01 61.18
C VAL A 263 54.38 -112.02 60.46
N LEU A 264 53.50 -112.97 60.77
CA LEU A 264 52.13 -113.02 60.23
C LEU A 264 51.26 -111.85 60.72
N LEU A 265 51.37 -111.48 62.00
CA LEU A 265 50.65 -110.32 62.55
C LEU A 265 51.13 -109.00 61.93
N ALA A 266 52.44 -108.83 61.76
CA ALA A 266 53.00 -107.66 61.07
C ALA A 266 52.54 -107.60 59.59
N LEU A 267 52.52 -108.74 58.90
CA LEU A 267 52.05 -108.81 57.52
C LEU A 267 50.54 -108.49 57.40
N GLN A 268 49.74 -108.92 58.36
CA GLN A 268 48.31 -108.61 58.42
C GLN A 268 48.07 -107.11 58.65
N GLU A 269 48.82 -106.47 59.56
CA GLU A 269 48.73 -105.03 59.80
C GLU A 269 49.14 -104.21 58.55
N GLU A 270 50.21 -104.64 57.87
CA GLU A 270 50.61 -104.05 56.59
C GLU A 270 49.55 -104.24 55.50
N LEU A 271 48.89 -105.40 55.45
CA LEU A 271 47.80 -105.70 54.51
C LEU A 271 46.57 -104.81 54.78
N GLU A 272 46.19 -104.67 56.05
CA GLU A 272 45.08 -103.81 56.49
C GLU A 272 45.36 -102.33 56.19
N SER A 273 46.62 -101.89 56.28
CA SER A 273 47.06 -100.56 55.84
C SER A 273 47.07 -100.39 54.32
N LEU A 274 47.34 -101.45 53.55
CA LEU A 274 47.46 -101.41 52.09
C LEU A 274 46.10 -101.30 51.39
N TYR A 275 45.03 -101.85 51.97
CA TYR A 275 43.69 -101.80 51.38
C TYR A 275 43.13 -100.41 51.09
N PRO A 276 43.15 -99.43 52.02
CA PRO A 276 42.73 -98.06 51.71
C PRO A 276 43.62 -97.44 50.62
N GLU A 277 44.92 -97.73 50.61
CA GLU A 277 45.82 -97.23 49.57
C GLU A 277 45.47 -97.80 48.19
N ILE A 278 45.16 -99.10 48.08
CA ILE A 278 44.69 -99.73 46.83
C ILE A 278 43.42 -99.05 46.33
N THR A 279 42.47 -98.71 47.21
CA THR A 279 41.24 -98.02 46.78
C THR A 279 41.53 -96.61 46.25
N VAL A 280 42.43 -95.86 46.91
CA VAL A 280 42.82 -94.51 46.49
C VAL A 280 43.62 -94.54 45.19
N LEU A 281 44.56 -95.48 45.05
CA LEU A 281 45.36 -95.63 43.84
C LEU A 281 44.52 -96.12 42.65
N SER A 282 43.55 -96.99 42.89
CA SER A 282 42.59 -97.43 41.85
C SER A 282 41.72 -96.27 41.37
N ASP A 283 41.27 -95.40 42.29
CA ASP A 283 40.48 -94.21 41.96
C ASP A 283 41.31 -93.18 41.18
N ILE A 284 42.54 -92.89 41.63
CA ILE A 284 43.47 -92.00 40.93
C ILE A 284 43.80 -92.54 39.53
N SER A 285 44.10 -93.83 39.42
CA SER A 285 44.42 -94.47 38.14
C SER A 285 43.24 -94.45 37.17
N ALA A 286 42.04 -94.81 37.63
CA ALA A 286 40.83 -94.79 36.81
C ALA A 286 40.48 -93.36 36.36
N LYS A 287 40.59 -92.36 37.26
CA LYS A 287 40.38 -90.95 36.92
C LYS A 287 41.38 -90.45 35.90
N GLN A 288 42.67 -90.73 36.09
CA GLN A 288 43.72 -90.25 35.21
C GLN A 288 43.67 -90.90 33.81
N GLN A 289 43.30 -92.18 33.72
CA GLN A 289 43.19 -92.90 32.45
C GLN A 289 41.91 -92.57 31.68
N PHE A 290 40.78 -92.39 32.36
CA PHE A 290 39.47 -92.29 31.70
C PHE A 290 38.74 -90.97 31.98
N SER A 291 38.56 -90.58 33.24
CA SER A 291 37.77 -89.38 33.59
C SER A 291 38.40 -88.09 33.07
N ASP A 292 39.68 -87.85 33.34
CA ASP A 292 40.34 -86.58 33.00
C ASP A 292 40.48 -86.37 31.48
N PRO A 293 40.84 -87.39 30.66
CA PRO A 293 40.84 -87.23 29.21
C PRO A 293 39.44 -87.00 28.63
N ILE A 294 38.42 -87.71 29.12
CA ILE A 294 37.03 -87.53 28.67
C ILE A 294 36.53 -86.13 29.03
N GLN A 295 36.82 -85.66 30.24
CA GLN A 295 36.44 -84.32 30.67
C GLN A 295 37.17 -83.24 29.88
N ARG A 296 38.48 -83.39 29.62
CA ARG A 296 39.24 -82.47 28.76
C ARG A 296 38.70 -82.40 27.33
N GLU A 297 38.34 -83.53 26.73
CA GLU A 297 37.73 -83.55 25.40
C GLU A 297 36.32 -82.91 25.40
N LEU A 298 35.52 -83.15 26.44
CA LEU A 298 34.24 -82.47 26.62
C LEU A 298 34.41 -80.96 26.79
N GLU A 299 35.38 -80.50 27.58
CA GLU A 299 35.69 -79.07 27.75
C GLU A 299 36.19 -78.44 26.45
N ASN A 300 37.04 -79.14 25.69
CA ASN A 300 37.48 -78.69 24.36
C ASN A 300 36.32 -78.63 23.35
N HIS A 301 35.45 -79.65 23.35
CA HIS A 301 34.25 -79.69 22.52
C HIS A 301 33.32 -78.52 22.87
N HIS A 302 33.08 -78.29 24.16
CA HIS A 302 32.30 -77.17 24.66
C HIS A 302 32.92 -75.82 24.26
N GLY A 303 34.23 -75.63 24.44
CA GLY A 303 34.92 -74.42 23.99
C GLY A 303 34.82 -74.19 22.48
N ASN A 304 34.90 -75.24 21.67
CA ASN A 304 34.71 -75.18 20.22
C ASN A 304 33.25 -74.86 19.85
N MET A 305 32.27 -75.45 20.54
CA MET A 305 30.85 -75.12 20.36
C MET A 305 30.53 -73.69 20.77
N TYR A 306 31.09 -73.19 21.87
CA TYR A 306 30.95 -71.81 22.33
C TYR A 306 31.56 -70.82 21.35
N SER A 307 32.80 -71.05 20.89
CA SER A 307 33.41 -70.17 19.90
C SER A 307 32.69 -70.20 18.55
N ALA A 308 32.14 -71.35 18.15
CA ALA A 308 31.30 -71.46 16.96
C ALA A 308 29.94 -70.77 17.14
N SER A 309 29.35 -70.84 18.34
CA SER A 309 28.07 -70.20 18.65
C SER A 309 28.22 -68.69 18.74
N GLU A 310 29.29 -68.19 19.36
CA GLU A 310 29.66 -66.79 19.43
C GLU A 310 29.83 -66.19 18.02
N LYS A 311 30.57 -66.87 17.13
CA LYS A 311 30.71 -66.43 15.72
C LYS A 311 29.38 -66.36 15.00
N LYS A 312 28.49 -67.33 15.21
CA LYS A 312 27.13 -67.32 14.63
C LYS A 312 26.30 -66.17 15.21
N LEU A 313 26.37 -65.93 16.51
CA LEU A 313 25.64 -64.83 17.19
C LEU A 313 26.16 -63.46 16.75
N SER A 314 27.47 -63.27 16.61
CA SER A 314 28.06 -62.06 16.05
C SER A 314 27.56 -61.82 14.63
N HIS A 315 27.54 -62.85 13.78
CA HIS A 315 27.03 -62.73 12.43
C HIS A 315 25.53 -62.39 12.39
N ILE A 316 24.72 -62.97 13.29
CA ILE A 316 23.31 -62.61 13.45
C ILE A 316 23.16 -61.14 13.83
N LEU A 317 23.97 -60.66 14.79
CA LEU A 317 23.94 -59.28 15.25
C LEU A 317 24.29 -58.31 14.11
N ASP A 318 25.33 -58.61 13.32
CA ASP A 318 25.74 -57.81 12.17
C ASP A 318 24.60 -57.67 11.15
N ILE A 319 23.93 -58.79 10.81
CA ILE A 319 22.79 -58.77 9.88
C ILE A 319 21.63 -57.95 10.46
N LEU A 320 21.31 -58.11 11.74
CA LEU A 320 20.24 -57.32 12.39
C LEU A 320 20.57 -55.83 12.43
N SER A 321 21.84 -55.47 12.63
CA SER A 321 22.32 -54.08 12.56
C SER A 321 22.14 -53.51 11.15
N GLU A 322 22.57 -54.23 10.11
CA GLU A 322 22.39 -53.84 8.71
C GLU A 322 20.90 -53.66 8.35
N MET A 323 20.04 -54.59 8.77
CA MET A 323 18.59 -54.50 8.57
C MET A 323 18.00 -53.27 9.26
N THR A 324 18.45 -52.96 10.48
CA THR A 324 18.01 -51.78 11.24
C THR A 324 18.44 -50.49 10.54
N MET A 325 19.70 -50.40 10.08
CA MET A 325 20.20 -49.26 9.32
C MET A 325 19.46 -49.08 7.99
N SER A 326 19.20 -50.16 7.26
CA SER A 326 18.42 -50.11 6.01
C SER A 326 16.99 -49.61 6.26
N THR A 327 16.35 -50.06 7.35
CA THR A 327 15.00 -49.61 7.72
C THR A 327 15.00 -48.13 8.11
N GLN A 328 16.07 -47.65 8.77
CA GLN A 328 16.25 -46.25 9.12
C GLN A 328 16.34 -45.36 7.86
N ASP A 329 17.19 -45.71 6.89
CA ASP A 329 17.35 -44.95 5.63
C ASP A 329 16.03 -44.88 4.85
N ILE A 330 15.29 -45.99 4.78
CA ILE A 330 13.96 -46.03 4.14
C ILE A 330 12.98 -45.09 4.84
N ARG A 331 12.97 -45.07 6.18
CA ARG A 331 12.11 -44.18 6.97
C ARG A 331 12.43 -42.71 6.74
N GLU A 332 13.71 -42.36 6.68
CA GLU A 332 14.15 -40.99 6.41
C GLU A 332 13.72 -40.53 5.02
N ARG A 333 13.92 -41.35 3.99
CA ARG A 333 13.44 -41.07 2.62
C ARG A 333 11.92 -40.92 2.56
N LEU A 334 11.18 -41.77 3.28
CA LEU A 334 9.71 -41.67 3.38
C LEU A 334 9.28 -40.35 4.03
N ARG A 335 9.95 -39.95 5.12
CA ARG A 335 9.68 -38.69 5.83
C ARG A 335 9.93 -37.47 4.93
N ASP A 336 11.04 -37.44 4.22
CA ASP A 336 11.38 -36.32 3.32
C ASP A 336 10.39 -36.21 2.15
N ARG A 337 9.87 -37.34 1.67
CA ARG A 337 8.85 -37.37 0.62
C ARG A 337 7.48 -36.98 1.14
N GLN A 338 7.15 -37.38 2.36
CA GLN A 338 5.92 -36.97 3.02
C GLN A 338 5.91 -35.45 3.25
N SER A 339 7.01 -34.87 3.76
CA SER A 339 7.11 -33.42 3.94
C SER A 339 7.00 -32.67 2.62
N TYR A 340 7.65 -33.15 1.54
CA TYR A 340 7.48 -32.58 0.20
C TYR A 340 6.03 -32.60 -0.27
N ARG A 341 5.33 -33.73 -0.09
CA ARG A 341 3.90 -33.86 -0.44
C ARG A 341 3.05 -32.89 0.36
N GLU A 342 3.26 -32.79 1.67
CA GLU A 342 2.52 -31.88 2.56
C GLU A 342 2.77 -30.41 2.19
N CYS A 343 4.02 -30.03 1.88
CA CYS A 343 4.32 -28.69 1.38
C CYS A 343 3.61 -28.39 0.07
N LEU A 344 3.58 -29.36 -0.85
CA LEU A 344 2.93 -29.20 -2.16
C LEU A 344 1.40 -29.12 -2.02
N GLU A 345 0.79 -29.94 -1.16
CA GLU A 345 -0.64 -29.87 -0.83
C GLU A 345 -1.00 -28.56 -0.12
N GLY A 346 -0.16 -28.11 0.81
CA GLY A 346 -0.30 -26.82 1.47
C GLY A 346 -0.23 -25.65 0.47
N LEU A 347 0.73 -25.67 -0.44
CA LEU A 347 0.85 -24.66 -1.51
C LEU A 347 -0.38 -24.66 -2.42
N ILE A 348 -0.89 -25.83 -2.80
CA ILE A 348 -2.13 -25.95 -3.58
C ILE A 348 -3.33 -25.40 -2.78
N GLY A 349 -3.40 -25.67 -1.48
CA GLY A 349 -4.43 -25.15 -0.59
C GLY A 349 -4.41 -23.61 -0.55
N VAL A 350 -3.25 -23.02 -0.31
CA VAL A 350 -3.06 -21.56 -0.31
C VAL A 350 -3.43 -20.96 -1.65
N TYR A 351 -2.95 -21.54 -2.75
CA TYR A 351 -3.29 -21.09 -4.10
C TYR A 351 -4.81 -21.09 -4.35
N LYS A 352 -5.50 -22.17 -3.97
CA LYS A 352 -6.96 -22.27 -4.10
C LYS A 352 -7.66 -21.20 -3.26
N THR A 353 -7.22 -20.95 -2.03
CA THR A 353 -7.82 -19.91 -1.19
C THR A 353 -7.60 -18.51 -1.76
N GLU A 354 -6.40 -18.21 -2.29
CA GLU A 354 -6.13 -16.92 -2.94
C GLU A 354 -6.93 -16.73 -4.23
N MET A 355 -7.13 -17.80 -5.00
CA MET A 355 -7.97 -17.76 -6.20
C MET A 355 -9.45 -17.60 -5.86
N ASP A 356 -9.94 -18.27 -4.83
CA ASP A 356 -11.35 -18.19 -4.40
C ASP A 356 -11.67 -16.81 -3.82
N VAL A 357 -10.71 -16.20 -3.10
CA VAL A 357 -10.79 -14.79 -2.66
C VAL A 357 -10.85 -13.83 -3.87
N LYS A 358 -10.10 -14.10 -4.95
CA LYS A 358 -10.16 -13.30 -6.19
C LYS A 358 -11.46 -13.47 -6.99
N LEU A 359 -12.12 -14.63 -6.89
CA LEU A 359 -13.40 -14.92 -7.57
C LEU A 359 -14.63 -14.48 -6.76
N SER A 360 -14.54 -14.47 -5.43
CA SER A 360 -15.59 -13.95 -4.53
C SER A 360 -15.56 -12.43 -4.37
N GLU A 361 -14.55 -11.73 -4.87
CA GLU A 361 -14.65 -10.29 -5.07
C GLU A 361 -15.47 -10.03 -6.34
N PRO A 362 -16.76 -9.62 -6.25
CA PRO A 362 -17.42 -9.03 -7.39
C PRO A 362 -16.56 -7.84 -7.83
N THR A 363 -16.30 -7.78 -9.13
CA THR A 363 -15.54 -6.77 -9.87
C THR A 363 -16.09 -5.33 -9.77
N SER A 364 -16.85 -5.01 -8.72
CA SER A 364 -17.29 -3.67 -8.34
C SER A 364 -16.41 -3.00 -7.26
N ARG A 365 -15.37 -3.67 -6.74
CA ARG A 365 -14.56 -3.16 -5.62
C ARG A 365 -13.19 -2.60 -6.04
N ARG A 366 -13.18 -1.53 -6.84
CA ARG A 366 -12.12 -0.50 -6.73
C ARG A 366 -12.66 0.90 -6.42
N GLU A 367 -13.96 1.02 -6.16
CA GLU A 367 -14.59 2.28 -5.71
C GLU A 367 -15.20 2.20 -4.29
N SER A 368 -15.11 1.06 -3.58
CA SER A 368 -15.83 0.85 -2.31
C SER A 368 -14.96 0.61 -1.07
N LEU A 369 -13.70 1.07 -1.05
CA LEU A 369 -12.89 1.13 0.18
C LEU A 369 -13.06 2.43 0.99
N LEU A 370 -14.17 3.16 0.79
CA LEU A 370 -14.53 4.33 1.60
C LEU A 370 -15.95 4.27 2.21
N LYS A 371 -16.65 3.12 2.18
CA LYS A 371 -18.07 3.05 2.62
C LYS A 371 -18.42 2.07 3.74
N ASP A 372 -17.48 1.32 4.30
CA ASP A 372 -17.81 0.26 5.27
C ASP A 372 -17.62 0.62 6.76
N THR A 373 -17.44 1.89 7.13
CA THR A 373 -17.29 2.28 8.56
C THR A 373 -18.42 3.14 9.11
N LEU A 374 -19.65 3.01 8.60
CA LEU A 374 -20.84 3.68 9.19
C LEU A 374 -22.10 2.81 9.21
N ARG A 375 -21.97 1.50 9.48
CA ARG A 375 -23.13 0.65 9.77
C ARG A 375 -22.93 -0.17 11.04
N SER A 376 -23.00 0.52 12.18
CA SER A 376 -23.52 -0.07 13.40
C SER A 376 -24.00 1.03 14.35
N SER A 377 -25.32 1.28 14.37
CA SER A 377 -26.05 1.92 15.47
C SER A 377 -27.55 2.01 15.12
N LEU A 378 -28.33 1.10 15.74
CA LEU A 378 -29.76 1.15 16.10
C LEU A 378 -30.87 1.39 15.03
N GLY A 379 -31.64 0.33 14.76
CA GLY A 379 -33.05 0.25 15.21
C GLY A 379 -34.23 0.56 14.27
N SER A 380 -34.70 -0.47 13.52
CA SER A 380 -36.11 -0.88 13.26
C SER A 380 -37.14 0.08 12.58
N PRO A 381 -38.33 -0.39 12.13
CA PRO A 381 -38.62 -1.34 11.05
C PRO A 381 -39.43 -0.70 9.90
N ARG A 382 -39.57 -1.46 8.80
CA ARG A 382 -40.55 -1.25 7.71
C ARG A 382 -41.96 -0.91 8.22
N PRO A 383 -42.76 -0.19 7.41
CA PRO A 383 -43.92 -0.86 6.85
C PRO A 383 -44.11 -0.67 5.34
N ARG A 384 -44.99 -1.53 4.83
CA ARG A 384 -45.41 -1.77 3.46
C ARG A 384 -46.44 -0.74 2.97
N ASP A 385 -46.51 -0.65 1.65
CA ASP A 385 -47.66 -0.32 0.79
C ASP A 385 -48.26 1.10 0.81
N SER A 386 -48.17 1.79 -0.34
CA SER A 386 -49.38 2.19 -1.07
C SER A 386 -49.03 2.66 -2.50
N GLU A 387 -49.58 1.94 -3.47
CA GLU A 387 -49.80 2.45 -4.82
C GLU A 387 -50.85 3.58 -4.77
N ARG A 388 -50.57 4.72 -5.40
CA ARG A 388 -51.61 5.46 -6.15
C ARG A 388 -50.99 6.43 -7.15
N ARG A 389 -51.32 6.16 -8.41
CA ARG A 389 -51.05 6.97 -9.62
C ARG A 389 -51.64 8.39 -9.49
N LYS A 390 -50.91 9.40 -10.01
CA LYS A 390 -51.29 10.22 -11.19
C LYS A 390 -50.33 11.42 -11.35
N SER A 391 -49.67 11.50 -12.52
CA SER A 391 -49.38 12.68 -13.38
C SER A 391 -49.22 14.04 -12.68
N THR A 392 -48.17 14.85 -12.88
CA THR A 392 -47.70 15.42 -14.17
C THR A 392 -46.39 16.21 -13.97
N LEU A 393 -45.54 16.19 -15.01
CA LEU A 393 -44.37 17.06 -15.33
C LEU A 393 -42.97 16.63 -14.84
N PRO A 394 -41.95 16.60 -15.75
CA PRO A 394 -40.60 16.14 -15.46
C PRO A 394 -39.64 17.33 -15.31
N ILE A 395 -39.19 17.64 -14.09
CA ILE A 395 -38.03 18.54 -13.91
C ILE A 395 -37.10 17.95 -12.85
N LEU A 396 -36.04 17.33 -13.36
CA LEU A 396 -34.71 17.24 -12.75
C LEU A 396 -34.58 16.63 -11.34
N GLU A 397 -35.05 15.40 -11.15
CA GLU A 397 -34.64 14.59 -9.99
C GLU A 397 -33.28 13.94 -10.27
N SER A 398 -32.20 14.64 -9.87
CA SER A 398 -30.87 14.06 -9.81
C SER A 398 -30.74 13.32 -8.47
N PRO A 399 -30.69 11.97 -8.43
CA PRO A 399 -30.62 11.20 -7.17
C PRO A 399 -29.34 11.52 -6.37
N SER A 400 -28.31 12.04 -7.04
CA SER A 400 -27.09 12.56 -6.44
C SER A 400 -27.33 13.82 -5.61
N LEU A 401 -28.11 14.79 -6.11
CA LEU A 401 -28.43 16.03 -5.40
C LEU A 401 -29.29 15.76 -4.18
N GLU A 402 -30.28 14.87 -4.30
CA GLU A 402 -31.11 14.46 -3.18
C GLU A 402 -30.30 13.73 -2.10
N SER A 403 -29.35 12.87 -2.50
CA SER A 403 -28.45 12.18 -1.56
C SER A 403 -27.51 13.13 -0.82
N VAL A 404 -27.06 14.19 -1.50
CA VAL A 404 -26.18 15.22 -0.92
C VAL A 404 -26.98 16.10 0.05
N LEU A 405 -28.18 16.54 -0.34
CA LEU A 405 -29.07 17.33 0.52
C LEU A 405 -29.52 16.53 1.75
N ARG A 406 -29.77 15.22 1.59
CA ARG A 406 -30.08 14.32 2.71
C ARG A 406 -28.88 14.10 3.64
N ARG A 407 -27.65 14.04 3.11
CA ARG A 407 -26.41 14.05 3.92
C ARG A 407 -26.18 15.39 4.64
N LEU A 408 -26.67 16.49 4.06
CA LEU A 408 -26.64 17.83 4.65
C LEU A 408 -27.83 18.09 5.59
N GLY A 409 -28.73 17.12 5.77
CA GLY A 409 -29.89 17.20 6.68
C GLY A 409 -31.03 18.09 6.20
N THR A 410 -31.08 18.43 4.91
CA THR A 410 -32.14 19.25 4.29
C THR A 410 -32.89 18.45 3.25
N SER A 411 -34.22 18.43 3.30
CA SER A 411 -35.03 17.84 2.22
C SER A 411 -35.22 18.85 1.09
N VAL A 412 -35.32 18.37 -0.15
CA VAL A 412 -35.59 19.21 -1.35
C VAL A 412 -36.86 20.05 -1.16
N ASP A 413 -37.86 19.53 -0.44
CA ASP A 413 -39.10 20.24 -0.12
C ASP A 413 -38.91 21.49 0.74
N THR A 414 -37.90 21.53 1.62
CA THR A 414 -37.61 22.71 2.46
C THR A 414 -36.90 23.83 1.72
N VAL A 415 -36.29 23.54 0.57
CA VAL A 415 -35.64 24.54 -0.31
C VAL A 415 -36.65 25.13 -1.28
N LEU A 416 -37.63 24.34 -1.70
CA LEU A 416 -38.63 24.75 -2.69
C LEU A 416 -39.90 25.37 -2.09
N ARG A 417 -40.16 25.18 -0.78
CA ARG A 417 -41.33 25.74 -0.11
C ARG A 417 -40.94 26.54 1.14
N PRO A 418 -40.85 27.88 1.09
CA PRO A 418 -40.67 28.68 2.28
C PRO A 418 -41.93 28.56 3.15
N SER A 419 -41.78 28.24 4.43
CA SER A 419 -42.86 28.23 5.41
C SER A 419 -43.43 29.66 5.50
N GLU A 420 -44.74 29.81 5.24
CA GLU A 420 -45.44 31.09 5.19
C GLU A 420 -45.61 31.76 6.57
N GLU A 421 -45.11 31.17 7.65
CA GLU A 421 -45.26 31.70 9.00
C GLU A 421 -44.03 32.50 9.45
N GLY A 422 -44.29 33.79 9.67
CA GLY A 422 -43.40 34.88 10.10
C GLY A 422 -42.15 34.49 10.89
N GLY A 423 -41.00 34.74 10.26
CA GLY A 423 -39.67 34.66 10.88
C GLY A 423 -38.54 34.52 9.86
N GLY A 424 -38.68 35.07 8.65
CA GLY A 424 -37.83 34.71 7.50
C GLY A 424 -36.36 35.13 7.59
N LEU A 425 -36.01 36.16 8.36
CA LEU A 425 -34.63 36.66 8.46
C LEU A 425 -33.85 35.98 9.58
N ASP A 426 -34.43 35.85 10.77
CA ASP A 426 -33.78 35.21 11.91
C ASP A 426 -33.62 33.71 11.70
N THR A 427 -34.64 33.05 11.13
CA THR A 427 -34.53 31.62 10.78
C THR A 427 -33.53 31.36 9.65
N LEU A 428 -33.33 32.30 8.73
CA LEU A 428 -32.33 32.19 7.66
C LEU A 428 -30.92 32.46 8.21
N HIS A 429 -30.77 33.41 9.12
CA HIS A 429 -29.51 33.68 9.79
C HIS A 429 -29.08 32.52 10.68
N GLU A 430 -29.99 31.99 11.49
CA GLU A 430 -29.77 30.81 12.33
C GLU A 430 -29.47 29.56 11.48
N LYS A 431 -30.16 29.39 10.35
CA LYS A 431 -29.84 28.33 9.38
C LYS A 431 -28.48 28.52 8.71
N LYS A 432 -28.08 29.75 8.39
CA LYS A 432 -26.75 30.06 7.83
C LYS A 432 -25.65 29.74 8.83
N ILE A 433 -25.84 30.12 10.10
CA ILE A 433 -24.89 29.82 11.18
C ILE A 433 -24.81 28.31 11.38
N SER A 434 -25.94 27.61 11.47
CA SER A 434 -25.98 26.15 11.60
C SER A 434 -25.32 25.44 10.41
N MET A 435 -25.47 25.97 9.19
CA MET A 435 -24.81 25.42 7.99
C MET A 435 -23.30 25.61 8.03
N LEU A 436 -22.82 26.78 8.44
CA LEU A 436 -21.39 27.06 8.58
C LEU A 436 -20.75 26.24 9.69
N GLU A 437 -21.43 26.08 10.81
CA GLU A 437 -20.97 25.29 11.95
C GLU A 437 -20.92 23.79 11.59
N ARG A 438 -21.89 23.29 10.81
CA ARG A 438 -21.88 21.92 10.30
C ARG A 438 -20.82 21.68 9.22
N LEU A 439 -20.55 22.67 8.36
CA LEU A 439 -19.44 22.59 7.41
C LEU A 439 -18.09 22.58 8.14
N HIS A 440 -17.93 23.41 9.16
CA HIS A 440 -16.75 23.41 10.01
C HIS A 440 -16.57 22.06 10.71
N ASN A 441 -17.63 21.50 11.28
CA ASN A 441 -17.58 20.18 11.91
C ASN A 441 -17.28 19.04 10.92
N LEU A 442 -17.73 19.13 9.67
CA LEU A 442 -17.39 18.19 8.60
C LEU A 442 -15.92 18.27 8.18
N VAL A 443 -15.39 19.50 8.09
CA VAL A 443 -13.97 19.73 7.80
C VAL A 443 -13.11 19.19 8.94
N VAL A 444 -13.43 19.53 10.19
CA VAL A 444 -12.71 19.02 11.37
C VAL A 444 -12.82 17.49 11.49
N ALA A 445 -14.00 16.91 11.25
CA ALA A 445 -14.18 15.46 11.29
C ALA A 445 -13.47 14.72 10.14
N ALA A 446 -13.22 15.39 9.00
CA ALA A 446 -12.42 14.84 7.91
C ALA A 446 -10.92 15.00 8.16
N ASP A 447 -10.49 16.13 8.74
CA ASP A 447 -9.09 16.48 8.95
C ASP A 447 -8.44 15.67 10.08
N VAL A 448 -9.16 15.39 11.18
CA VAL A 448 -8.63 14.61 12.32
C VAL A 448 -8.15 13.20 11.93
N PRO A 449 -8.93 12.37 11.21
CA PRO A 449 -8.45 11.06 10.76
C PRO A 449 -7.40 11.19 9.64
N LEU A 450 -7.50 12.18 8.74
CA LEU A 450 -6.49 12.45 7.72
C LEU A 450 -5.13 12.75 8.34
N LEU A 451 -5.07 13.63 9.35
CA LEU A 451 -3.85 13.94 10.09
C LEU A 451 -3.25 12.70 10.76
N SER A 452 -4.09 11.81 11.30
CA SER A 452 -3.60 10.56 11.92
C SER A 452 -2.96 9.60 10.92
N HIS A 453 -3.55 9.47 9.72
CA HIS A 453 -3.01 8.62 8.66
C HIS A 453 -1.79 9.24 7.98
N LEU A 454 -1.79 10.56 7.82
CA LEU A 454 -0.68 11.30 7.20
C LEU A 454 0.54 11.30 8.13
N ASN A 455 0.35 11.40 9.45
CA ASN A 455 1.41 11.25 10.44
C ASN A 455 2.00 9.82 10.45
N GLN A 456 1.16 8.79 10.36
CA GLN A 456 1.64 7.40 10.25
C GLN A 456 2.39 7.14 8.95
N ALA A 457 1.92 7.70 7.82
CA ALA A 457 2.59 7.60 6.54
C ALA A 457 3.94 8.34 6.52
N ASP A 458 4.00 9.51 7.17
CA ASP A 458 5.23 10.29 7.33
C ASP A 458 6.25 9.56 8.22
N GLN A 459 5.81 8.98 9.35
CA GLN A 459 6.66 8.13 10.19
C GLN A 459 7.18 6.90 9.44
N ALA A 460 6.34 6.23 8.66
CA ALA A 460 6.78 5.10 7.83
C ALA A 460 7.78 5.56 6.75
N GLY A 461 7.57 6.72 6.15
CA GLY A 461 8.50 7.35 5.22
C GLY A 461 9.85 7.67 5.87
N GLN A 462 9.86 8.21 7.08
CA GLN A 462 11.06 8.51 7.87
C GLN A 462 11.80 7.23 8.31
N LEU A 463 11.08 6.16 8.63
CA LEU A 463 11.68 4.85 8.95
C LEU A 463 12.32 4.20 7.71
N LEU A 464 11.67 4.27 6.56
CA LEU A 464 12.24 3.83 5.30
C LEU A 464 13.45 4.68 4.90
N HIS A 465 13.36 6.00 5.07
CA HIS A 465 14.46 6.92 4.80
C HIS A 465 15.66 6.66 5.71
N SER A 466 15.45 6.52 7.02
CA SER A 466 16.52 6.21 7.97
C SER A 466 17.12 4.82 7.75
N SER A 467 16.33 3.82 7.36
CA SER A 467 16.83 2.48 7.02
C SER A 467 17.63 2.46 5.73
N LEU A 468 17.20 3.22 4.71
CA LEU A 468 17.89 3.30 3.42
C LEU A 468 19.18 4.13 3.48
N HIS A 469 19.29 5.03 4.47
CA HIS A 469 20.46 5.88 4.69
C HIS A 469 21.31 5.49 5.91
N ALA A 470 20.98 4.41 6.62
CA ALA A 470 21.72 3.94 7.81
C ALA A 470 23.20 3.65 7.54
N GLU A 471 23.55 3.31 6.29
CA GLU A 471 24.93 3.01 5.86
C GLU A 471 25.55 4.10 4.96
N SER A 472 24.84 5.19 4.68
CA SER A 472 25.33 6.25 3.79
C SER A 472 25.79 7.48 4.58
N THR A 473 27.02 7.96 4.36
CA THR A 473 27.56 9.20 4.95
C THR A 473 26.98 10.48 4.36
N TRP A 474 26.03 10.37 3.43
CA TRP A 474 25.44 11.50 2.72
C TRP A 474 23.94 11.52 2.96
N SER A 475 23.48 12.55 3.69
CA SER A 475 22.08 12.92 3.72
C SER A 475 21.74 13.59 2.37
N PRO A 476 20.79 13.06 1.58
CA PRO A 476 20.28 13.78 0.42
C PRO A 476 19.37 14.91 0.95
N SER A 477 19.97 16.05 1.29
CA SER A 477 19.22 17.28 1.48
C SER A 477 18.79 17.78 0.11
N LEU A 478 17.48 17.76 -0.16
CA LEU A 478 16.86 18.42 -1.31
C LEU A 478 16.81 19.95 -1.14
N LEU A 479 17.29 20.47 0.00
CA LEU A 479 17.35 21.89 0.28
C LEU A 479 18.72 22.41 -0.16
N ASP A 480 18.70 23.36 -1.09
CA ASP A 480 19.86 24.15 -1.46
C ASP A 480 20.41 24.85 -0.22
N ALA A 481 21.69 24.68 0.09
CA ALA A 481 22.35 25.28 1.26
C ALA A 481 22.28 26.82 1.26
N VAL A 482 21.96 27.43 0.11
CA VAL A 482 21.66 28.86 -0.01
C VAL A 482 20.26 29.18 0.55
N GLN A 483 19.24 28.36 0.23
CA GLN A 483 17.87 28.57 0.71
C GLN A 483 17.74 28.38 2.21
N GLU A 484 18.52 27.48 2.81
CA GLU A 484 18.54 27.27 4.26
C GLU A 484 19.13 28.48 5.00
N LYS A 485 20.17 29.11 4.43
CA LYS A 485 20.74 30.36 4.97
C LYS A 485 19.76 31.52 4.84
N ASP A 486 19.06 31.62 3.71
CA ASP A 486 18.06 32.65 3.47
C ASP A 486 16.86 32.47 4.42
N LEU A 487 16.40 31.24 4.64
CA LEU A 487 15.35 30.93 5.63
C LEU A 487 15.79 31.26 7.05
N ALA A 488 17.02 30.92 7.44
CA ALA A 488 17.55 31.26 8.76
C ALA A 488 17.66 32.78 8.98
N GLU A 489 18.01 33.53 7.95
CA GLU A 489 18.03 35.00 7.99
C GLU A 489 16.60 35.56 8.07
N LEU A 490 15.66 35.01 7.31
CA LEU A 490 14.25 35.41 7.32
C LEU A 490 13.60 35.13 8.68
N GLU A 491 13.91 33.99 9.30
CA GLU A 491 13.49 33.63 10.66
C GLU A 491 14.07 34.61 11.68
N ARG A 492 15.35 34.99 11.54
CA ARG A 492 15.98 36.00 12.40
C ARG A 492 15.32 37.38 12.26
N GLN A 493 14.91 37.74 11.05
CA GLN A 493 14.16 38.95 10.76
C GLN A 493 12.74 38.88 11.35
N LEU A 494 12.07 37.73 11.25
CA LEU A 494 10.73 37.51 11.80
C LEU A 494 10.75 37.60 13.33
N VAL A 495 11.74 37.01 13.99
CA VAL A 495 11.96 37.16 15.44
C VAL A 495 12.23 38.61 15.82
N ARG A 496 12.93 39.38 14.98
CA ARG A 496 13.16 40.81 15.20
C ARG A 496 11.87 41.62 15.06
N VAL A 497 11.03 41.28 14.07
CA VAL A 497 9.71 41.90 13.87
C VAL A 497 8.77 41.54 15.01
N GLN A 498 8.73 40.27 15.44
CA GLN A 498 7.94 39.82 16.59
C GLN A 498 8.36 40.55 17.87
N LYS A 499 9.67 40.65 18.15
CA LYS A 499 10.18 41.47 19.26
C LYS A 499 9.90 42.97 19.09
N GLY A 500 9.67 43.44 17.86
CA GLY A 500 9.23 44.80 17.58
C GLY A 500 7.76 44.98 17.92
N VAL A 501 6.91 44.04 17.50
CA VAL A 501 5.47 44.01 17.78
C VAL A 501 5.19 43.85 19.27
N GLU A 502 5.93 42.98 19.97
CA GLU A 502 5.84 42.82 21.42
C GLU A 502 6.26 44.08 22.21
N ARG A 503 7.10 44.95 21.60
CA ARG A 503 7.47 46.26 22.17
C ARG A 503 6.47 47.36 21.85
N VAL A 504 5.55 47.14 20.93
CA VAL A 504 4.46 48.09 20.65
C VAL A 504 3.40 47.89 21.73
N ASN A 505 3.40 48.75 22.74
CA ASN A 505 2.35 48.81 23.73
C ASN A 505 1.03 49.22 23.05
N LEU A 506 0.13 48.25 22.85
CA LEU A 506 -1.23 48.47 22.33
C LEU A 506 -2.08 49.38 23.23
N GLU A 507 -1.63 49.65 24.46
CA GLU A 507 -2.25 50.61 25.38
C GLU A 507 -2.02 52.08 24.98
N ASP A 508 -0.91 52.40 24.32
CA ASP A 508 -0.66 53.77 23.82
C ASP A 508 -1.60 54.11 22.64
N LEU A 509 -2.04 53.10 21.89
CA LEU A 509 -3.06 53.22 20.83
C LEU A 509 -4.50 53.33 21.40
N HIS A 510 -4.74 52.78 22.58
CA HIS A 510 -6.03 52.90 23.29
C HIS A 510 -6.13 54.15 24.16
N GLN A 511 -5.04 54.90 24.37
CA GLN A 511 -5.13 56.22 24.99
C GLN A 511 -5.92 57.17 24.09
N ARG A 512 -7.19 57.32 24.46
CA ARG A 512 -8.15 58.24 23.86
C ARG A 512 -7.53 59.63 23.77
N ASN A 513 -7.18 60.04 22.56
CA ASN A 513 -6.47 61.30 22.33
C ASN A 513 -7.39 62.46 22.72
N LYS A 514 -7.17 63.04 23.91
CA LYS A 514 -8.01 64.10 24.51
C LYS A 514 -8.16 65.32 23.60
N HIS A 515 -7.25 65.52 22.64
CA HIS A 515 -7.35 66.58 21.63
C HIS A 515 -8.38 66.26 20.54
N ARG A 516 -8.51 64.99 20.15
CA ARG A 516 -9.51 64.54 19.18
C ARG A 516 -10.92 64.61 19.76
N ASP A 517 -11.09 64.28 21.04
CA ASP A 517 -12.39 64.39 21.71
C ASP A 517 -12.81 65.86 21.91
N ARG A 518 -11.88 66.75 22.32
CA ARG A 518 -12.17 68.20 22.37
C ARG A 518 -12.46 68.81 21.00
N PHE A 519 -11.89 68.24 19.93
CA PHE A 519 -12.20 68.67 18.57
C PHE A 519 -13.61 68.23 18.16
N MET A 520 -14.00 66.99 18.48
CA MET A 520 -15.34 66.46 18.21
C MET A 520 -16.42 67.18 19.04
N GLU A 521 -16.16 67.53 20.31
CA GLU A 521 -17.09 68.32 21.15
C GLU A 521 -17.27 69.76 20.68
N ARG A 522 -16.30 70.34 19.97
CA ARG A 522 -16.44 71.67 19.35
C ARG A 522 -17.27 71.66 18.08
N TRP A 523 -17.59 70.48 17.56
CA TRP A 523 -18.27 70.28 16.28
C TRP A 523 -19.63 69.57 16.38
N SER A 524 -20.01 69.11 17.57
CA SER A 524 -21.40 68.80 17.93
C SER A 524 -22.07 70.03 18.52
#